data_AF-A0A848HWY8-F1
#
_entry.id   AF-A0A848HWY8-F1
#
_cell.length_a   1.000
_cell.length_b   1.000
_cell.length_c   1.000
_cell.angle_alpha   90.00
_cell.angle_beta   90.00
_cell.angle_gamma   90.00
#
_symmetry.space_group_name_H-M   'P 1'
#
loop_
_entity.id
_entity.type
_entity.pdbx_description
1 polymer ?
#
loop_
_entity_poly.entity_id
_entity_poly.type
_entity_poly.pdbx_seq_one_letter_code
_entity_poly.pdbx_strand_id
1 'polypeptide(L)'
;MSRSIRDTESELGVSLFTRHGHGVTLTRMGQVFVQHATAIQSEIRHIFEAIEQEKGEATGQISVAMSTAATIALMPTMLRTFQAEYPKIVLKFAESLLFAPIEPQILSGEIDFYVGPVHDFPVKSPLLIEKLFDNRFDLIGRKGHPLANAKTLHEMKDARWIRPLFADHRKNPEFDAMFARPELPLPEIAVHMHSCASRHP
;
A
#
# COMPACT_ATOMS: atom_id res chain seq x y z
N MET A 1 -23.70 13.45 17.51
CA MET A 1 -23.36 12.06 17.92
C MET A 1 -24.64 11.28 18.02
N SER A 2 -24.65 10.06 17.52
CA SER A 2 -25.81 9.17 17.56
C SER A 2 -26.04 8.65 18.99
N ARG A 3 -27.28 8.24 19.27
CA ARG A 3 -27.65 7.58 20.53
C ARG A 3 -26.82 6.32 20.77
N SER A 4 -26.66 5.50 19.73
CA SER A 4 -25.86 4.27 19.76
C SER A 4 -24.42 4.50 20.22
N ILE A 5 -23.72 5.54 19.74
CA ILE A 5 -22.34 5.82 20.18
C ILE A 5 -22.31 6.15 21.69
N ARG A 6 -23.27 6.92 22.18
CA ARG A 6 -23.34 7.29 23.59
C ARG A 6 -23.63 6.07 24.48
N ASP A 7 -24.50 5.18 24.03
CA ASP A 7 -24.83 3.95 24.74
C ASP A 7 -23.59 3.05 24.82
N THR A 8 -22.84 2.92 23.71
CA THR A 8 -21.55 2.19 23.69
C THR A 8 -20.49 2.82 24.60
N GLU A 9 -20.32 4.15 24.57
CA GLU A 9 -19.41 4.85 25.50
C GLU A 9 -19.81 4.62 26.97
N SER A 10 -21.11 4.59 27.25
CA SER A 10 -21.64 4.32 28.59
C SER A 10 -21.38 2.88 29.05
N GLU A 11 -21.53 1.91 28.15
CA GLU A 11 -21.29 0.49 28.44
C GLU A 11 -19.80 0.21 28.66
N LEU A 12 -18.93 0.83 27.86
CA LEU A 12 -17.47 0.70 27.99
C LEU A 12 -16.88 1.55 29.12
N GLY A 13 -17.64 2.51 29.67
CA GLY A 13 -17.17 3.43 30.70
C GLY A 13 -16.06 4.40 30.25
N VAL A 14 -15.89 4.60 28.93
CA VAL A 14 -14.86 5.46 28.34
C VAL A 14 -15.45 6.33 27.24
N SER A 15 -14.85 7.49 27.00
CA SER A 15 -15.16 8.28 25.81
C SER A 15 -14.31 7.84 24.63
N LEU A 16 -14.97 7.48 23.54
CA LEU A 16 -14.38 7.10 22.26
C LEU A 16 -14.12 8.32 21.37
N PHE A 17 -14.82 9.43 21.60
CA PHE A 17 -14.73 10.62 20.77
C PHE A 17 -14.62 11.91 21.58
N THR A 18 -13.72 12.81 21.19
CA THR A 18 -13.67 14.18 21.73
C THR A 18 -14.26 15.17 20.72
N ARG A 19 -15.01 16.15 21.22
CA ARG A 19 -15.54 17.25 20.42
C ARG A 19 -14.71 18.50 20.59
N HIS A 20 -14.47 19.18 19.47
CA HIS A 20 -13.82 20.48 19.42
C HIS A 20 -14.61 21.40 18.48
N GLY A 21 -14.30 22.70 18.47
CA GLY A 21 -15.00 23.67 17.61
C GLY A 21 -14.96 23.36 16.10
N HIS A 22 -14.05 22.48 15.66
CA HIS A 22 -13.82 22.12 14.25
C HIS A 22 -14.33 20.71 13.89
N GLY A 23 -14.95 19.99 14.82
CA GLY A 23 -15.50 18.66 14.56
C GLY A 23 -15.31 17.65 15.70
N VAL A 24 -15.27 16.37 15.32
CA VAL A 24 -15.14 15.25 16.26
C VAL A 24 -13.90 14.45 15.89
N THR A 25 -13.08 14.11 16.87
CA THR A 25 -11.89 13.26 16.70
C THR A 25 -11.98 12.05 17.61
N LEU A 26 -11.37 10.93 17.19
CA LEU A 26 -11.23 9.76 18.05
C LEU A 26 -10.34 10.08 19.26
N THR A 27 -10.69 9.55 20.42
CA THR A 27 -9.76 9.45 21.55
C THR A 27 -8.81 8.27 21.31
N ARG A 28 -7.79 8.11 22.18
CA ARG A 28 -6.96 6.90 22.16
C ARG A 28 -7.78 5.63 22.37
N MET A 29 -8.79 5.66 23.24
CA MET A 29 -9.72 4.54 23.43
C MET A 29 -10.61 4.34 22.19
N GLY A 30 -11.02 5.43 21.54
CA GLY A 30 -11.72 5.41 20.27
C GLY A 30 -10.94 4.72 19.15
N GLN A 31 -9.64 5.00 19.04
CA GLN A 31 -8.77 4.36 18.05
C GLN A 31 -8.72 2.83 18.26
N VAL A 32 -8.51 2.38 19.50
CA VAL A 32 -8.52 0.94 19.85
C VAL A 32 -9.87 0.31 19.54
N PHE A 33 -10.97 0.96 19.95
CA PHE A 33 -12.32 0.46 19.69
C PHE A 33 -12.61 0.32 18.20
N VAL A 34 -12.29 1.35 17.39
CA VAL A 34 -12.52 1.33 15.94
C VAL A 34 -11.75 0.19 15.29
N GLN A 35 -10.48 -0.03 15.66
CA GLN A 35 -9.69 -1.12 15.11
C GLN A 35 -10.38 -2.49 15.30
N HIS A 36 -10.89 -2.77 16.50
CA HIS A 36 -11.60 -4.02 16.79
C HIS A 36 -12.99 -4.08 16.17
N ALA A 37 -13.75 -2.99 16.20
CA ALA A 37 -15.08 -2.93 15.61
C ALA A 37 -15.04 -3.16 14.10
N THR A 38 -14.05 -2.57 13.42
CA THR A 38 -13.75 -2.85 12.02
C THR A 38 -13.47 -4.32 11.79
N ALA A 39 -12.57 -4.92 12.59
CA ALA A 39 -12.22 -6.34 12.44
C ALA A 39 -13.43 -7.26 12.58
N ILE A 40 -14.29 -7.00 13.57
CA ILE A 40 -15.55 -7.75 13.77
C ILE A 40 -16.47 -7.60 12.56
N GLN A 41 -16.62 -6.39 12.01
CA GLN A 41 -17.44 -6.18 10.81
C GLN A 41 -16.89 -6.92 9.60
N SER A 42 -15.57 -6.93 9.42
CA SER A 42 -14.93 -7.68 8.35
C SER A 42 -15.13 -9.18 8.48
N GLU A 43 -14.95 -9.73 9.68
CA GLU A 43 -15.18 -11.15 9.95
C GLU A 43 -16.64 -11.55 9.69
N ILE A 44 -17.60 -10.72 10.10
CA ILE A 44 -19.02 -10.97 9.81
C ILE A 44 -19.26 -11.02 8.29
N ARG A 45 -18.67 -10.09 7.51
CA ARG A 45 -18.78 -10.14 6.04
C ARG A 45 -18.19 -11.43 5.49
N HIS A 46 -16.98 -11.81 5.92
CA HIS A 46 -16.30 -13.01 5.45
C HIS A 46 -17.10 -14.29 5.77
N ILE A 47 -17.77 -14.35 6.92
CA ILE A 47 -18.67 -15.46 7.27
C ILE A 47 -19.83 -15.57 6.26
N PHE A 48 -20.47 -14.46 5.91
CA PHE A 48 -21.55 -14.48 4.91
C PHE A 48 -21.03 -14.90 3.53
N GLU A 49 -19.88 -14.39 3.11
CA GLU A 49 -19.26 -14.75 1.83
C GLU A 49 -18.87 -16.23 1.79
N ALA A 50 -18.30 -16.77 2.86
CA ALA A 50 -17.95 -18.19 2.96
C ALA A 50 -19.19 -19.09 2.86
N ILE A 51 -20.30 -18.72 3.49
CA ILE A 51 -21.57 -19.47 3.40
C ILE A 51 -22.11 -19.47 1.96
N GLU A 52 -22.04 -18.36 1.24
CA GLU A 52 -22.48 -18.31 -0.16
C GLU A 52 -21.55 -19.10 -1.09
N GLN A 53 -20.24 -19.09 -0.83
CA GLN A 53 -19.27 -19.91 -1.57
C GLN A 53 -19.54 -21.41 -1.40
N GLU A 54 -19.85 -21.87 -0.18
CA GLU A 54 -20.24 -23.26 0.10
C GLU A 54 -21.54 -23.69 -0.61
N LYS A 55 -22.41 -22.75 -0.96
CA LYS A 55 -23.60 -23.02 -1.80
C LYS A 55 -23.28 -23.17 -3.29
N GLY A 56 -22.00 -23.09 -3.66
CA GLY A 56 -21.52 -23.17 -5.03
C GLY A 56 -21.58 -21.84 -5.78
N GLU A 57 -21.74 -20.72 -5.07
CA GLU A 57 -21.73 -19.38 -5.67
C GLU A 57 -20.42 -18.65 -5.37
N ALA A 58 -19.54 -18.53 -6.36
CA ALA A 58 -18.36 -17.66 -6.28
C ALA A 58 -18.78 -16.17 -6.32
N THR A 59 -19.37 -15.71 -5.23
CA THR A 59 -19.87 -14.35 -5.00
C THR A 59 -19.14 -13.72 -3.82
N GLY A 60 -19.24 -12.40 -3.69
CA GLY A 60 -18.62 -11.66 -2.60
C GLY A 60 -17.66 -10.60 -3.12
N GLN A 61 -16.75 -10.17 -2.26
CA GLN A 61 -15.80 -9.12 -2.56
C GLN A 61 -14.38 -9.53 -2.19
N ILE A 62 -13.41 -9.09 -2.99
CA ILE A 62 -11.99 -9.15 -2.64
C ILE A 62 -11.42 -7.74 -2.66
N SER A 63 -10.88 -7.30 -1.53
CA SER A 63 -10.19 -6.03 -1.35
C SER A 63 -8.69 -6.22 -1.43
N VAL A 64 -8.04 -5.63 -2.44
CA VAL A 64 -6.57 -5.68 -2.60
C VAL A 64 -5.96 -4.29 -2.62
N ALA A 65 -4.87 -4.12 -1.89
CA ALA A 65 -4.01 -2.95 -2.03
C ALA A 65 -2.81 -3.26 -2.93
N MET A 66 -2.44 -2.34 -3.81
CA MET A 66 -1.32 -2.53 -4.72
C MET A 66 -0.41 -1.31 -4.81
N SER A 67 0.89 -1.55 -4.93
CA SER A 67 1.84 -0.49 -5.29
C SER A 67 1.68 -0.10 -6.76
N THR A 68 2.08 1.12 -7.11
CA THR A 68 1.95 1.62 -8.48
C THR A 68 2.62 0.69 -9.51
N ALA A 69 3.81 0.16 -9.19
CA ALA A 69 4.53 -0.78 -10.06
C ALA A 69 3.75 -2.10 -10.23
N ALA A 70 3.23 -2.66 -9.14
CA ALA A 70 2.42 -3.87 -9.17
C ALA A 70 1.12 -3.67 -9.95
N THR A 71 0.43 -2.53 -9.76
CA THR A 71 -0.77 -2.17 -10.52
C THR A 71 -0.48 -2.11 -12.02
N ILE A 72 0.58 -1.42 -12.44
CA ILE A 72 0.93 -1.31 -13.86
C ILE A 72 1.26 -2.69 -14.46
N ALA A 73 1.99 -3.53 -13.71
CA ALA A 73 2.44 -4.83 -14.20
C ALA A 73 1.31 -5.87 -14.27
N LEU A 74 0.41 -5.91 -13.28
CA LEU A 74 -0.54 -7.00 -13.11
C LEU A 74 -1.96 -6.65 -13.57
N MET A 75 -2.42 -5.43 -13.30
CA MET A 75 -3.83 -5.04 -13.48
C MET A 75 -4.39 -5.31 -14.89
N PRO A 76 -3.68 -4.96 -15.99
CA PRO A 76 -4.24 -5.11 -17.33
C PRO A 76 -4.59 -6.55 -17.70
N THR A 77 -3.79 -7.51 -17.24
CA THR A 77 -3.98 -8.94 -17.54
C THR A 77 -4.88 -9.60 -16.50
N MET A 78 -4.66 -9.28 -15.21
CA MET A 78 -5.40 -9.88 -14.10
C MET A 78 -6.90 -9.56 -14.18
N LEU A 79 -7.30 -8.31 -14.44
CA LEU A 79 -8.72 -7.95 -14.48
C LEU A 79 -9.49 -8.76 -15.53
N ARG A 80 -8.91 -8.95 -16.72
CA ARG A 80 -9.56 -9.69 -17.81
C ARG A 80 -9.76 -11.16 -17.45
N THR A 81 -8.69 -11.83 -17.00
CA THR A 81 -8.76 -13.25 -16.65
C THR A 81 -9.65 -13.47 -15.43
N PHE A 82 -9.50 -12.65 -14.39
CA PHE A 82 -10.26 -12.79 -13.16
C PHE A 82 -11.76 -12.56 -13.37
N GLN A 83 -12.16 -11.51 -14.08
CA GLN A 83 -13.59 -11.24 -14.33
C GLN A 83 -14.24 -12.29 -15.24
N ALA A 84 -13.47 -12.94 -16.12
CA ALA A 84 -13.98 -14.03 -16.96
C ALA A 84 -14.24 -15.29 -16.13
N GLU A 85 -13.37 -15.59 -15.16
CA GLU A 85 -13.47 -16.79 -14.32
C GLU A 85 -14.42 -16.60 -13.12
N TYR A 86 -14.45 -15.39 -12.54
CA TYR A 86 -15.22 -15.03 -11.35
C TYR A 86 -16.13 -13.81 -11.57
N PRO A 87 -17.12 -13.89 -12.47
CA PRO A 87 -17.92 -12.74 -12.89
C PRO A 87 -18.81 -12.13 -11.79
N LYS A 88 -19.06 -12.87 -10.71
CA LYS A 88 -19.88 -12.42 -9.58
C LYS A 88 -19.06 -11.90 -8.39
N ILE A 89 -17.72 -11.92 -8.46
CA ILE A 89 -16.87 -11.36 -7.41
C ILE A 89 -16.56 -9.89 -7.71
N VAL A 90 -16.73 -9.02 -6.71
CA VAL A 90 -16.38 -7.61 -6.79
C VAL A 90 -14.94 -7.41 -6.31
N LEU A 91 -14.04 -7.01 -7.22
CA LEU A 91 -12.70 -6.59 -6.85
C LEU A 91 -12.69 -5.11 -6.42
N LYS A 92 -12.24 -4.83 -5.19
CA LYS A 92 -11.94 -3.48 -4.71
C LYS A 92 -10.44 -3.25 -4.68
N PHE A 93 -10.02 -2.11 -5.20
CA PHE A 93 -8.62 -1.72 -5.29
C PHE A 93 -8.33 -0.50 -4.44
N ALA A 94 -7.27 -0.59 -3.64
CA ALA A 94 -6.61 0.54 -3.02
C ALA A 94 -5.21 0.69 -3.60
N GLU A 95 -4.77 1.92 -3.85
CA GLU A 95 -3.37 2.17 -4.20
C GLU A 95 -2.60 2.51 -2.93
N SER A 96 -1.48 1.81 -2.69
CA SER A 96 -0.52 2.20 -1.67
C SER A 96 0.89 1.88 -2.11
N LEU A 97 1.75 2.88 -2.01
CA LEU A 97 3.13 2.79 -2.43
C LEU A 97 3.98 1.90 -1.50
N LEU A 98 3.59 1.84 -0.23
CA LEU A 98 4.29 1.11 0.83
C LEU A 98 3.31 0.24 1.63
N PHE A 99 3.85 -0.79 2.27
CA PHE A 99 3.09 -1.71 3.11
C PHE A 99 2.63 -1.08 4.43
N ALA A 100 3.49 -0.31 5.12
CA ALA A 100 3.22 0.17 6.49
C ALA A 100 1.88 0.94 6.66
N PRO A 101 1.46 1.84 5.74
CA PRO A 101 0.15 2.49 5.85
C PRO A 101 -1.06 1.57 5.69
N ILE A 102 -0.87 0.41 5.04
CA ILE A 102 -1.92 -0.56 4.74
C ILE A 102 -1.96 -1.69 5.78
N GLU A 103 -0.86 -1.95 6.48
CA GLU A 103 -0.76 -3.02 7.47
C GLU A 103 -1.94 -3.06 8.46
N PRO A 104 -2.39 -1.93 9.08
CA PRO A 104 -3.53 -1.96 9.99
C PRO A 104 -4.84 -2.40 9.35
N GLN A 105 -5.05 -2.08 8.06
CA GLN A 105 -6.25 -2.43 7.29
C GLN A 105 -6.27 -3.91 6.89
N ILE A 106 -5.07 -4.51 6.71
CA ILE A 106 -4.96 -5.97 6.52
C ILE A 106 -5.24 -6.70 7.83
N LEU A 107 -4.65 -6.23 8.92
CA LEU A 107 -4.86 -6.82 10.25
C LEU A 107 -6.32 -6.73 10.71
N SER A 108 -7.09 -5.76 10.21
CA SER A 108 -8.52 -5.60 10.48
C SER A 108 -9.44 -6.24 9.42
N GLY A 109 -8.89 -6.89 8.40
CA GLY A 109 -9.66 -7.52 7.32
C GLY A 109 -10.45 -6.54 6.43
N GLU A 110 -10.15 -5.25 6.47
CA GLU A 110 -10.69 -4.29 5.48
C GLU A 110 -10.07 -4.53 4.09
N ILE A 111 -8.79 -4.91 4.08
CA ILE A 111 -8.02 -5.32 2.90
C ILE A 111 -7.60 -6.77 3.10
N ASP A 112 -7.86 -7.63 2.12
CA ASP A 112 -7.54 -9.05 2.21
C ASP A 112 -6.04 -9.30 2.01
N PHE A 113 -5.41 -8.58 1.07
CA PHE A 113 -3.95 -8.66 0.86
C PHE A 113 -3.37 -7.43 0.18
N TYR A 114 -2.04 -7.30 0.26
CA TYR A 114 -1.26 -6.25 -0.40
C TYR A 114 -0.25 -6.85 -1.37
N VAL A 115 -0.12 -6.24 -2.55
CA VAL A 115 0.88 -6.59 -3.56
C VAL A 115 1.80 -5.40 -3.82
N GLY A 116 3.03 -5.50 -3.37
CA GLY A 116 4.04 -4.45 -3.58
C GLY A 116 5.30 -4.71 -2.79
N PRO A 117 6.24 -3.74 -2.78
CA PRO A 117 7.45 -3.88 -1.99
C PRO A 117 7.11 -3.94 -0.50
N VAL A 118 7.77 -4.86 0.19
CA VAL A 118 7.74 -4.98 1.64
C VAL A 118 9.13 -4.68 2.16
N HIS A 119 9.27 -3.53 2.82
CA HIS A 119 10.50 -3.14 3.51
C HIS A 119 10.28 -3.29 5.02
N ASP A 120 11.33 -3.69 5.75
CA ASP A 120 11.34 -3.74 7.22
C ASP A 120 10.16 -4.50 7.84
N PHE A 121 9.78 -5.63 7.23
CA PHE A 121 8.65 -6.43 7.71
C PHE A 121 8.88 -6.86 9.17
N PRO A 122 7.88 -6.70 10.06
CA PRO A 122 8.05 -7.05 11.46
C PRO A 122 8.33 -8.54 11.61
N VAL A 123 9.39 -8.87 12.37
CA VAL A 123 9.79 -10.27 12.67
C VAL A 123 8.65 -11.08 13.33
N LYS A 124 7.68 -10.41 13.96
CA LYS A 124 6.52 -11.01 14.63
C LYS A 124 5.18 -10.57 14.03
N SER A 125 5.11 -10.38 12.71
CA SER A 125 3.83 -10.14 12.06
C SER A 125 3.03 -11.45 11.95
N PRO A 126 1.70 -11.45 12.17
CA PRO A 126 0.84 -12.59 11.88
C PRO A 126 0.59 -12.80 10.37
N LEU A 127 1.10 -11.89 9.54
CA LEU A 127 0.87 -11.88 8.10
C LEU A 127 1.89 -12.76 7.37
N LEU A 128 1.41 -13.43 6.32
CA LEU A 128 2.25 -14.22 5.43
C LEU A 128 2.81 -13.33 4.32
N ILE A 129 4.08 -13.54 3.97
CA ILE A 129 4.71 -12.92 2.81
C ILE A 129 5.07 -14.00 1.80
N GLU A 130 4.63 -13.80 0.57
CA GLU A 130 5.02 -14.62 -0.57
C GLU A 130 5.71 -13.76 -1.64
N LYS A 131 6.84 -14.23 -2.15
CA LYS A 131 7.54 -13.57 -3.25
C LYS A 131 6.82 -13.88 -4.56
N LEU A 132 6.19 -12.85 -5.15
CA LEU A 132 5.47 -12.99 -6.41
C LEU A 132 6.38 -12.90 -7.65
N PHE A 133 7.26 -11.90 -7.69
CA PHE A 133 8.29 -11.73 -8.74
C PHE A 133 9.39 -10.78 -8.26
N ASP A 134 10.54 -10.81 -8.93
CA ASP A 134 11.59 -9.82 -8.73
C ASP A 134 11.25 -8.52 -9.47
N ASN A 135 11.18 -7.42 -8.73
CA ASN A 135 11.07 -6.09 -9.32
C ASN A 135 12.48 -5.60 -9.71
N ARG A 136 12.67 -5.12 -10.95
CA ARG A 136 13.94 -4.56 -11.41
C ARG A 136 13.82 -3.05 -11.54
N PHE A 137 14.75 -2.34 -10.92
CA PHE A 137 14.88 -0.89 -11.07
C PHE A 137 15.78 -0.59 -12.24
N ASP A 138 15.20 0.04 -13.26
CA ASP A 138 15.95 0.55 -14.41
C ASP A 138 16.18 2.05 -14.26
N LEU A 139 17.33 2.50 -14.76
CA LEU A 139 17.65 3.91 -14.84
C LEU A 139 17.14 4.47 -16.16
N ILE A 140 16.31 5.50 -16.08
CA ILE A 140 15.66 6.10 -17.25
C ILE A 140 16.17 7.52 -17.42
N GLY A 141 16.58 7.85 -18.64
CA GLY A 141 16.97 9.20 -19.04
C GLY A 141 16.29 9.60 -20.34
N ARG A 142 16.30 10.90 -20.66
CA ARG A 142 15.75 11.40 -21.92
C ARG A 142 16.47 10.79 -23.14
N LYS A 143 15.79 10.74 -24.28
CA LYS A 143 16.43 10.38 -25.56
C LYS A 143 17.63 11.30 -25.84
N GLY A 144 18.76 10.71 -26.26
CA GLY A 144 20.00 11.44 -26.52
C GLY A 144 20.65 12.03 -25.26
N HIS A 145 20.43 11.43 -24.08
CA HIS A 145 21.12 11.83 -22.86
C HIS A 145 22.64 11.59 -22.98
N PRO A 146 23.51 12.48 -22.46
CA PRO A 146 24.96 12.29 -22.52
C PRO A 146 25.45 10.95 -21.95
N LEU A 147 24.74 10.44 -20.95
CA LEU A 147 25.03 9.15 -20.29
C LEU A 147 24.24 7.96 -20.86
N ALA A 148 23.63 8.10 -22.06
CA ALA A 148 22.79 7.02 -22.63
C ALA A 148 23.54 5.69 -22.86
N ASN A 149 24.88 5.75 -23.00
CA ASN A 149 25.74 4.58 -23.20
C ASN A 149 26.48 4.15 -21.93
N ALA A 150 26.24 4.80 -20.79
CA ALA A 150 26.86 4.42 -19.52
C ALA A 150 26.35 3.03 -19.10
N LYS A 151 27.28 2.17 -18.66
CA LYS A 151 27.02 0.78 -18.26
C LYS A 151 27.15 0.57 -16.76
N THR A 152 27.70 1.54 -16.05
CA THR A 152 27.96 1.46 -14.61
C THR A 152 27.47 2.71 -13.90
N LEU A 153 27.10 2.57 -12.62
CA LEU A 153 26.73 3.73 -11.77
C LEU A 153 27.90 4.70 -11.58
N HIS A 154 29.15 4.21 -11.62
CA HIS A 154 30.33 5.05 -11.46
C HIS A 154 30.49 6.05 -12.62
N GLU A 155 30.17 5.64 -13.85
CA GLU A 155 30.14 6.55 -15.02
C GLU A 155 29.07 7.63 -14.91
N MET A 156 28.09 7.45 -14.01
CA MET A 156 26.98 8.36 -13.78
C MET A 156 27.16 9.21 -12.52
N LYS A 157 28.36 9.23 -11.92
CA LYS A 157 28.64 9.95 -10.66
C LYS A 157 28.33 11.44 -10.71
N ASP A 158 28.53 12.08 -11.87
CA ASP A 158 28.32 13.51 -12.08
C ASP A 158 26.90 13.82 -12.61
N ALA A 159 26.02 12.80 -12.67
CA ALA A 159 24.65 12.98 -13.09
C ALA A 159 23.82 13.66 -11.99
N ARG A 160 22.84 14.46 -12.42
CA ARG A 160 21.83 15.04 -11.56
C ARG A 160 20.61 14.13 -11.54
N TRP A 161 20.24 13.65 -10.36
CA TRP A 161 19.23 12.61 -10.20
C TRP A 161 17.86 13.17 -9.83
N ILE A 162 16.82 12.60 -10.44
CA ILE A 162 15.45 12.72 -9.96
C ILE A 162 15.20 11.50 -9.08
N ARG A 163 14.95 11.72 -7.80
CA ARG A 163 14.70 10.65 -6.84
C ARG A 163 13.20 10.51 -6.59
N PRO A 164 12.58 9.37 -6.96
CA PRO A 164 11.21 9.09 -6.54
C PRO A 164 11.20 8.93 -5.02
N LEU A 165 10.27 9.59 -4.34
CA LEU A 165 10.04 9.47 -2.91
C LEU A 165 8.83 8.58 -2.68
N PHE A 166 8.99 7.63 -1.76
CA PHE A 166 7.91 6.79 -1.28
C PHE A 166 7.46 7.32 0.10
N ALA A 167 6.25 7.88 0.18
CA ALA A 167 5.66 8.51 1.38
C ALA A 167 6.49 9.69 1.99
N ASP A 168 6.31 9.98 3.29
CA ASP A 168 6.99 11.02 4.11
C ASP A 168 8.52 10.77 4.28
N HIS A 169 9.07 9.76 3.61
CA HIS A 169 10.47 9.45 3.76
C HIS A 169 11.33 10.35 2.87
N ARG A 170 12.28 11.05 3.51
CA ARG A 170 13.47 11.64 2.85
C ARG A 170 14.42 10.58 2.23
N LYS A 171 13.98 9.32 2.16
CA LYS A 171 14.73 8.15 1.74
C LYS A 171 13.88 7.33 0.78
N ASN A 172 14.56 6.68 -0.16
CA ASN A 172 13.98 5.66 -1.00
C ASN A 172 14.94 4.47 -0.88
N PRO A 173 14.61 3.44 -0.08
CA PRO A 173 15.54 2.36 0.20
C PRO A 173 16.08 1.67 -1.05
N GLU A 174 15.26 1.56 -2.10
CA GLU A 174 15.62 0.92 -3.36
C GLU A 174 16.62 1.78 -4.14
N PHE A 175 16.33 3.08 -4.29
CA PHE A 175 17.26 4.03 -4.93
C PHE A 175 18.54 4.22 -4.12
N ASP A 176 18.41 4.43 -2.80
CA ASP A 176 19.53 4.67 -1.91
C ASP A 176 20.44 3.42 -1.85
N ALA A 177 19.88 2.20 -1.90
CA ALA A 177 20.65 0.96 -1.96
C ALA A 177 21.49 0.82 -3.25
N MET A 178 21.05 1.40 -4.38
CA MET A 178 21.87 1.41 -5.61
C MET A 178 23.20 2.15 -5.41
N PHE A 179 23.18 3.22 -4.62
CA PHE A 179 24.36 4.05 -4.33
C PHE A 179 25.03 3.74 -3.00
N ALA A 180 24.51 2.79 -2.21
CA ALA A 180 25.06 2.40 -0.91
C ALA A 180 26.38 1.60 -0.98
N ARG A 181 27.09 1.64 -2.12
CA ARG A 181 28.36 0.94 -2.31
C ARG A 181 29.53 1.88 -1.96
N PRO A 182 30.54 1.43 -1.19
CA PRO A 182 31.65 2.28 -0.74
C PRO A 182 32.38 3.04 -1.85
N GLU A 183 32.44 2.46 -3.05
CA GLU A 183 33.12 2.98 -4.23
C GLU A 183 32.32 3.99 -5.05
N LEU A 184 31.05 4.24 -4.69
CA LEU A 184 30.17 5.18 -5.39
C LEU A 184 30.03 6.48 -4.58
N PRO A 185 30.22 7.66 -5.20
CA PRO A 185 29.87 8.91 -4.55
C PRO A 185 28.35 9.00 -4.37
N LEU A 186 27.93 9.75 -3.34
CA LEU A 186 26.51 10.03 -3.14
C LEU A 186 25.95 10.82 -4.34
N PRO A 187 24.79 10.42 -4.88
CA PRO A 187 24.21 11.08 -6.05
C PRO A 187 23.77 12.50 -5.72
N GLU A 188 24.02 13.45 -6.64
CA GLU A 188 23.44 14.79 -6.55
C GLU A 188 21.94 14.72 -6.84
N ILE A 189 21.10 14.88 -5.82
CA ILE A 189 19.65 14.88 -6.01
C ILE A 189 19.17 16.28 -6.41
N ALA A 190 18.73 16.42 -7.66
CA ALA A 190 18.19 17.67 -8.18
C ALA A 190 16.70 17.85 -7.88
N VAL A 191 15.93 16.75 -7.85
CA VAL A 191 14.48 16.78 -7.65
C VAL A 191 14.03 15.59 -6.80
N HIS A 192 13.08 15.84 -5.90
CA HIS A 192 12.31 14.82 -5.19
C HIS A 192 10.90 14.73 -5.76
N MET A 193 10.40 13.52 -6.03
CA MET A 193 9.11 13.35 -6.70
C MET A 193 8.25 12.25 -6.06
N HIS A 194 7.02 12.56 -5.66
CA HIS A 194 6.13 11.61 -4.96
C HIS A 194 5.27 10.74 -5.90
N SER A 195 5.31 10.98 -7.22
CA SER A 195 4.55 10.22 -8.20
C SER A 195 5.32 10.07 -9.50
N CYS A 196 5.40 8.85 -10.02
CA CYS A 196 5.98 8.56 -11.34
C CYS A 196 4.99 8.82 -12.49
N ALA A 197 3.73 9.18 -12.20
CA ALA A 197 2.66 9.33 -13.18
C ALA A 197 2.60 10.71 -13.86
N SER A 198 3.64 11.54 -13.75
CA SER A 198 3.71 12.76 -14.53
C SER A 198 3.94 12.41 -16.00
N ARG A 199 2.85 12.33 -16.77
CA ARG A 199 2.95 12.51 -18.22
C ARG A 199 3.54 13.90 -18.46
N HIS A 200 4.78 13.97 -18.93
CA HIS A 200 5.20 15.19 -19.60
C HIS A 200 4.44 15.29 -20.93
N PRO A 201 3.91 16.47 -21.28
CA PRO A 201 3.20 16.73 -22.53
C PRO A 201 4.09 16.55 -23.77
#